data_AF-A0AAV8Z7W2-F1
#
_entry.id   AF-A0AAV8Z7W2-F1
#
_cell.length_a   1.000
_cell.length_b   1.000
_cell.length_c   1.000
_cell.angle_alpha   90.00
_cell.angle_beta   90.00
_cell.angle_gamma   90.00
#
_symmetry.space_group_name_H-M   'P 1'
#
loop_
_entity.id
_entity.type
_entity.pdbx_description
1 polymer ?
#
loop_
_entity_poly.entity_id
_entity_poly.type
_entity_poly.pdbx_seq_one_letter_code
_entity_poly.pdbx_strand_id
1 'polypeptide(L)'
;MRVPHVSVGIPQQLALTKILDKNVEILLPFRSWELVEFPSLSQTTRHTWPVKTIIKLETPRHVVAFQINRKNKVTSNMSTFDNCNLTNITVFLNSERYPCNDLFLDFKDNKYATLYEMFSNFRHS
;
A
#
# COMPACT_ATOMS: atom_id res chain seq x y z
N MET A 1 9.70 23.40 2.90
CA MET A 1 9.72 22.87 1.52
C MET A 1 8.31 23.00 0.97
N ARG A 2 8.08 23.86 -0.04
CA ARG A 2 6.76 24.02 -0.68
C ARG A 2 6.55 22.87 -1.65
N VAL A 3 5.59 21.98 -1.37
CA VAL A 3 5.18 20.94 -2.31
C VAL A 3 4.54 21.64 -3.51
N PRO A 4 5.01 21.42 -4.75
CA PRO A 4 4.39 22.01 -5.92
C PRO A 4 2.96 21.50 -6.06
N HIS A 5 2.01 22.42 -6.13
CA HIS A 5 0.61 22.10 -6.36
C HIS A 5 0.44 21.77 -7.85
N VAL A 6 0.42 20.49 -8.19
CA VAL A 6 0.18 20.00 -9.54
C VAL A 6 -1.32 19.89 -9.75
N SER A 7 -1.87 20.76 -10.59
CA SER A 7 -3.27 20.69 -11.03
C SER A 7 -3.37 19.96 -12.37
N VAL A 8 -4.47 19.23 -12.54
CA VAL A 8 -4.81 18.57 -13.80
C VAL A 8 -5.10 19.65 -14.86
N GLY A 9 -4.60 19.46 -16.08
CA GLY A 9 -4.92 20.38 -17.17
C GLY A 9 -6.42 20.37 -17.51
N ILE A 10 -6.94 21.52 -17.95
CA ILE A 10 -8.36 21.68 -18.32
C ILE A 10 -8.84 20.60 -19.30
N PRO A 11 -8.09 20.20 -20.35
CA PRO A 11 -8.52 19.14 -21.26
C PRO A 11 -8.74 17.79 -20.56
N GLN A 12 -7.84 17.40 -19.66
CA GLN A 12 -7.93 16.15 -18.91
C GLN A 12 -9.09 16.18 -17.91
N GLN A 13 -9.30 17.33 -17.25
CA GLN A 13 -10.46 17.53 -16.38
C GLN A 13 -11.76 17.37 -17.16
N LEU A 14 -11.89 18.03 -18.32
CA LEU A 14 -13.08 17.95 -19.17
C LEU A 14 -13.34 16.53 -19.68
N ALA A 15 -12.27 15.79 -20.00
CA ALA A 15 -12.36 14.39 -20.40
C ALA A 15 -12.89 13.51 -19.25
N LEU A 16 -12.40 13.72 -18.03
CA LEU A 16 -12.87 12.99 -16.84
C LEU A 16 -14.34 13.31 -16.54
N THR A 17 -14.74 14.58 -16.59
CA THR A 17 -16.13 15.00 -16.40
C THR A 17 -17.06 14.35 -17.42
N LYS A 18 -16.66 14.30 -18.70
CA LYS A 18 -17.45 13.61 -19.73
C LYS A 18 -17.60 12.10 -19.49
N ILE A 19 -16.63 11.45 -18.85
CA ILE A 19 -16.75 10.02 -18.47
C ILE A 19 -17.75 9.87 -17.33
N LEU A 20 -17.68 10.75 -16.32
CA LEU A 20 -18.62 10.79 -15.20
C LEU A 20 -20.05 11.05 -15.67
N ASP A 21 -20.26 12.03 -16.55
CA ASP A 21 -21.58 12.39 -17.12
C ASP A 21 -22.20 11.26 -17.93
N LYS A 22 -21.37 10.39 -18.52
CA LYS A 22 -21.82 9.21 -19.28
C LYS A 22 -22.24 8.04 -18.38
N ASN A 23 -22.16 8.16 -17.05
CA ASN A 23 -22.42 7.08 -16.10
C ASN A 23 -21.70 5.77 -16.46
N VAL A 24 -20.49 5.88 -17.01
CA VAL A 24 -19.67 4.70 -17.29
C VAL A 24 -19.19 4.13 -15.96
N GLU A 25 -19.30 2.81 -15.79
CA GLU A 25 -18.73 2.13 -14.63
C GLU A 25 -17.21 2.31 -14.63
N ILE A 26 -16.69 2.97 -13.60
CA ILE A 26 -15.25 3.13 -13.39
C ILE A 26 -14.81 2.09 -12.37
N LEU A 27 -13.94 1.17 -12.79
CA LEU A 27 -13.31 0.24 -11.88
C LEU A 27 -12.34 1.01 -10.97
N LEU A 28 -12.69 1.11 -9.69
CA LEU A 28 -11.82 1.69 -8.65
C LEU A 28 -11.06 0.55 -7.94
N PRO A 29 -9.75 0.38 -8.17
CA PRO A 29 -9.01 -0.74 -7.60
C PRO A 29 -8.80 -0.63 -6.08
N PHE A 30 -8.88 0.59 -5.52
CA PHE A 30 -8.71 0.85 -4.09
C PHE A 30 -9.71 1.90 -3.60
N ARG A 31 -10.26 1.70 -2.41
CA ARG A 31 -11.18 2.66 -1.75
C ARG A 31 -10.46 3.83 -1.09
N SER A 32 -9.23 3.61 -0.64
CA SER A 32 -8.40 4.60 0.07
C SER A 32 -6.91 4.27 -0.11
N TRP A 33 -6.07 5.30 -0.08
CA TRP A 33 -4.61 5.19 -0.06
C TRP A 33 -4.06 6.07 1.05
N GLU A 34 -3.17 5.52 1.88
CA GLU A 34 -2.43 6.28 2.90
C GLU A 34 -0.93 6.13 2.65
N LEU A 35 -0.22 7.26 2.53
CA LEU A 35 1.23 7.29 2.42
C LEU A 35 1.83 7.65 3.78
N VAL A 36 2.63 6.75 4.34
CA VAL A 36 3.38 6.98 5.58
C VAL A 36 4.85 7.15 5.24
N GLU A 37 5.39 8.35 5.45
CA GLU A 37 6.80 8.63 5.26
C GLU A 37 7.56 8.58 6.60
N PHE A 38 8.68 7.88 6.61
CA PHE A 38 9.64 7.91 7.73
C PHE A 38 10.83 8.81 7.34
N PRO A 39 10.94 10.03 7.89
CA PRO A 39 11.90 11.04 7.43
C PRO A 39 13.35 10.76 7.85
N SER A 40 13.57 9.95 8.89
CA SER A 40 14.89 9.53 9.35
C SER A 40 14.94 8.00 9.45
N LEU A 41 16.09 7.43 9.07
CA LEU A 41 16.43 6.04 9.32
C LEU A 41 16.64 5.87 10.83
N SER A 42 15.56 5.72 11.58
CA SER A 42 15.65 5.24 12.95
C SER A 42 16.39 3.89 12.91
N GLN A 43 17.34 3.66 13.82
CA GLN A 43 18.06 2.37 13.94
C GLN A 43 17.13 1.21 14.35
N THR A 44 15.83 1.46 14.39
CA THR A 44 14.79 0.51 14.76
C THR A 44 14.52 -0.44 13.61
N THR A 45 14.45 -1.72 13.91
CA THR A 45 14.05 -2.76 12.95
C THR A 45 12.54 -3.03 12.95
N ARG A 46 11.77 -2.30 13.78
CA ARG A 46 10.32 -2.49 13.96
C ARG A 46 9.59 -1.18 13.82
N HIS A 47 8.55 -1.18 12.99
CA HIS A 47 7.67 -0.03 12.76
C HIS A 47 6.22 -0.45 13.00
N THR A 48 5.46 0.46 13.61
CA THR A 48 4.02 0.30 13.85
C THR A 48 3.35 1.59 13.40
N TRP A 49 2.29 1.48 12.60
CA TRP A 49 1.47 2.61 12.20
C TRP A 49 -0.01 2.26 12.38
N PRO A 50 -0.86 3.23 12.72
CA PRO A 50 -2.30 3.01 12.77
C PRO A 50 -2.83 2.82 11.35
N VAL A 51 -3.74 1.85 11.18
CA VAL A 51 -4.47 1.65 9.92
C VAL A 51 -5.90 2.13 10.14
N LYS A 52 -6.33 3.14 9.38
CA LYS A 52 -7.71 3.63 9.44
C LYS A 52 -8.61 2.70 8.63
N THR A 53 -9.65 2.18 9.27
CA THR A 53 -10.67 1.35 8.63
C THR A 53 -12.01 2.09 8.63
N ILE A 54 -12.78 1.91 7.56
CA ILE A 54 -14.17 2.40 7.49
C ILE A 54 -15.09 1.23 7.90
N ILE A 55 -15.91 1.46 8.93
CA ILE A 55 -16.91 0.56 9.56
C ILE A 55 -17.96 0.11 8.50
N LYS A 56 -18.58 -1.09 8.43
CA LYS A 56 -18.50 -2.42 9.10
C LYS A 56 -19.07 -3.58 8.23
N LEU A 57 -19.32 -3.41 6.93
CA LEU A 57 -20.01 -4.45 6.13
C LEU A 57 -19.07 -5.31 5.27
N GLU A 58 -17.86 -4.82 4.98
CA GLU A 58 -16.88 -5.51 4.13
C GLU A 58 -15.66 -5.92 4.94
N THR A 59 -15.14 -7.13 4.70
CA THR A 59 -13.83 -7.56 5.21
C THR A 59 -12.76 -6.61 4.68
N PRO A 60 -12.08 -5.85 5.55
CA PRO A 60 -11.21 -4.78 5.07
C PRO A 60 -9.97 -5.36 4.38
N ARG A 61 -9.83 -5.00 3.11
CA ARG A 61 -8.80 -5.49 2.19
C ARG A 61 -7.64 -4.49 2.15
N HIS A 62 -6.48 -4.87 2.69
CA HIS A 62 -5.30 -4.00 2.75
C HIS A 62 -4.14 -4.61 1.96
N VAL A 63 -3.48 -3.75 1.17
CA VAL A 63 -2.21 -4.06 0.51
C VAL A 63 -1.18 -3.07 1.03
N VAL A 64 -0.06 -3.58 1.52
CA VAL A 64 1.06 -2.75 1.98
C VAL A 64 2.19 -2.89 0.98
N ALA A 65 2.77 -1.76 0.59
CA ALA A 65 3.89 -1.72 -0.32
C ALA A 65 4.97 -0.78 0.23
N PHE A 66 6.23 -1.16 0.05
CA PHE A 66 7.36 -0.40 0.58
C PHE A 66 8.21 0.17 -0.55
N GLN A 67 8.81 1.32 -0.28
CA GLN A 67 9.74 1.97 -1.20
C GLN A 67 10.90 2.56 -0.42
N ILE A 68 12.12 2.37 -0.91
CA ILE A 68 13.32 2.97 -0.35
C ILE A 68 13.99 3.89 -1.36
N ASN A 69 14.64 4.94 -0.85
CA ASN A 69 15.52 5.80 -1.64
C ASN A 69 14.82 6.48 -2.85
N ARG A 70 13.50 6.69 -2.78
CA ARG A 70 12.67 7.32 -3.84
C ARG A 70 12.47 8.82 -3.68
N LYS A 71 12.63 9.34 -2.45
CA LYS A 71 12.38 10.76 -2.13
C LYS A 71 13.28 11.67 -2.98
N ASN A 72 12.67 12.67 -3.61
CA ASN A 72 13.33 13.66 -4.48
C ASN A 72 14.06 13.08 -5.71
N LYS A 73 13.79 11.83 -6.11
CA LYS A 73 14.39 11.21 -7.30
C LYS A 73 13.37 11.05 -8.42
N VAL A 74 13.19 12.09 -9.23
CA VAL A 74 12.22 12.12 -10.34
C VAL A 74 12.49 11.05 -11.40
N THR A 75 13.75 10.63 -11.57
CA THR A 75 14.13 9.57 -12.52
C THR A 75 13.88 8.15 -12.00
N SER A 76 13.58 7.99 -10.71
CA SER A 76 13.29 6.68 -10.14
C SER A 76 11.87 6.25 -10.51
N ASN A 77 11.72 4.98 -10.88
CA ASN A 77 10.40 4.42 -11.14
C ASN A 77 9.60 4.33 -9.82
N MET A 78 8.51 5.09 -9.71
CA MET A 78 7.62 5.09 -8.53
C MET A 78 6.66 3.89 -8.52
N SER A 79 6.57 3.11 -9.59
CA SER A 79 5.76 1.90 -9.67
C SER A 79 6.49 0.65 -9.19
N THR A 80 7.79 0.74 -8.91
CA THR A 80 8.57 -0.38 -8.33
C THR A 80 8.52 -0.32 -6.82
N PHE A 81 8.34 -1.49 -6.19
CA PHE A 81 8.32 -1.65 -4.75
C PHE A 81 9.52 -2.48 -4.29
N ASP A 82 10.00 -2.18 -3.09
CA ASP A 82 11.19 -2.77 -2.50
C ASP A 82 10.78 -3.78 -1.41
N ASN A 83 11.54 -4.86 -1.25
CA ASN A 83 11.25 -5.88 -0.22
C ASN A 83 11.70 -5.48 1.20
N CYS A 84 12.51 -4.42 1.33
CA CYS A 84 13.05 -3.87 2.57
C CYS A 84 13.74 -4.88 3.52
N ASN A 85 14.18 -6.05 3.03
CA ASN A 85 14.62 -7.18 3.88
C ASN A 85 13.62 -7.50 5.00
N LEU A 86 12.32 -7.40 4.69
CA LEU A 86 11.25 -7.65 5.64
C LEU A 86 11.32 -9.09 6.16
N THR A 87 11.35 -9.25 7.48
CA THR A 87 11.34 -10.58 8.13
C THR A 87 9.98 -10.96 8.68
N ASN A 88 9.10 -9.99 8.93
CA ASN A 88 7.79 -10.23 9.51
C ASN A 88 6.84 -9.05 9.27
N ILE A 89 5.55 -9.34 9.11
CA ILE A 89 4.49 -8.33 9.03
C ILE A 89 3.27 -8.84 9.77
N THR A 90 2.68 -7.97 10.60
CA THR A 90 1.48 -8.29 11.37
C THR A 90 0.53 -7.10 11.38
N VAL A 91 -0.76 -7.41 11.39
CA VAL A 91 -1.84 -6.45 11.59
C VAL A 91 -2.61 -6.84 12.85
N PHE A 92 -2.98 -5.83 13.63
CA PHE A 92 -3.83 -5.99 14.81
C PHE A 92 -5.20 -5.41 14.51
N LEU A 93 -6.24 -6.25 14.50
CA LEU A 93 -7.62 -5.87 14.25
C LEU A 93 -8.45 -6.20 15.49
N ASN A 94 -9.08 -5.19 16.11
CA ASN A 94 -9.87 -5.38 17.34
C ASN A 94 -9.13 -6.19 18.43
N SER A 95 -7.81 -5.95 18.58
CA SER A 95 -6.90 -6.67 19.50
C SER A 95 -6.53 -8.10 19.10
N GLU A 96 -6.97 -8.59 17.94
CA GLU A 96 -6.55 -9.87 17.39
C GLU A 96 -5.41 -9.69 16.38
N ARG A 97 -4.45 -10.61 16.37
CA ARG A 97 -3.22 -10.54 15.56
C ARG A 97 -3.30 -11.42 14.33
N TYR A 98 -2.99 -10.86 13.17
CA TYR A 98 -2.94 -11.56 11.89
C TYR A 98 -1.62 -11.28 11.15
N PRO A 99 -0.92 -12.30 10.64
CA PRO A 99 -1.11 -13.71 10.94
C PRO A 99 -0.82 -14.02 12.43
N CYS A 100 -1.41 -15.11 12.94
CA CYS A 100 -1.26 -15.53 14.33
C CYS A 100 0.21 -15.81 14.68
N ASN A 101 0.94 -16.44 13.76
CA ASN A 101 2.36 -16.76 13.92
C ASN A 101 3.25 -15.76 13.17
N ASP A 102 4.52 -15.68 13.57
CA ASP A 102 5.52 -14.94 12.81
C ASP A 102 5.78 -15.63 11.46
N LEU A 103 6.02 -14.81 10.43
CA LEU A 103 6.22 -15.32 9.07
C LEU A 103 7.66 -15.75 8.77
N PHE A 104 8.64 -15.31 9.57
CA PHE A 104 10.07 -15.61 9.41
C PHE A 104 10.56 -15.50 7.95
N LEU A 105 10.20 -14.39 7.31
CA LEU A 105 10.46 -14.14 5.91
C LEU A 105 11.96 -13.96 5.64
N ASP A 106 12.42 -14.50 4.53
CA ASP A 106 13.76 -14.26 4.01
C ASP A 106 13.75 -14.15 2.49
N PHE A 107 14.03 -12.95 1.98
CA PHE A 107 14.06 -12.69 0.54
C PHE A 107 15.30 -13.23 -0.17
N LYS A 108 16.39 -13.48 0.56
CA LYS A 108 17.62 -14.06 0.01
C LYS A 108 17.48 -15.57 -0.15
N ASP A 109 16.86 -16.22 0.83
CA ASP A 109 16.61 -17.67 0.83
C ASP A 109 15.29 -18.05 0.13
N ASN A 110 14.62 -17.11 -0.53
CA ASN A 110 13.31 -17.28 -1.15
C ASN A 110 12.18 -17.75 -0.20
N LYS A 111 12.32 -17.53 1.12
CA LYS A 111 11.32 -17.81 2.15
C LYS A 111 10.28 -16.68 2.22
N TYR A 112 9.70 -16.31 1.08
CA TYR A 112 8.61 -15.33 0.98
C TYR A 112 7.36 -15.90 0.30
N ALA A 113 7.39 -17.19 -0.08
CA ALA A 113 6.27 -17.88 -0.73
C ALA A 113 4.98 -17.78 0.10
N THR A 114 5.08 -17.79 1.43
CA THR A 114 3.93 -17.60 2.34
C THR A 114 3.18 -16.30 2.09
N LEU A 115 3.86 -15.21 1.71
CA LEU A 115 3.18 -13.96 1.34
C LEU A 115 2.35 -14.11 0.07
N TYR A 116 2.85 -14.85 -0.92
CA TYR A 116 2.13 -15.13 -2.16
C TYR A 116 0.94 -16.07 -1.92
N GLU A 117 1.11 -17.06 -1.05
CA GLU A 117 0.02 -17.94 -0.64
C GLU A 117 -1.08 -17.17 0.10
N MET A 118 -0.71 -16.32 1.08
CA MET A 118 -1.65 -15.43 1.77
C MET A 118 -2.39 -14.52 0.79
N PHE A 119 -1.68 -13.95 -0.18
CA PHE A 119 -2.28 -13.13 -1.22
C PHE A 119 -3.20 -13.94 -2.16
N SER A 120 -2.82 -15.15 -2.54
CA SER A 120 -3.65 -16.04 -3.35
C SER A 120 -4.94 -16.40 -2.61
N ASN A 121 -4.85 -16.81 -1.36
CA ASN A 121 -6.00 -17.12 -0.52
C ASN A 121 -6.91 -15.90 -0.35
N PHE A 122 -6.31 -14.72 -0.15
CA PHE A 122 -7.03 -13.44 -0.11
C PHE A 122 -7.76 -13.10 -1.41
N ARG A 123 -7.18 -13.42 -2.58
CA ARG A 123 -7.80 -13.17 -3.88
C ARG A 123 -9.01 -14.07 -4.12
N HIS A 124 -9.00 -15.29 -3.61
CA HIS A 124 -10.09 -16.26 -3.75
C HIS A 124 -11.20 -16.12 -2.68
N SER A 125 -11.02 -15.26 -1.67
CA SER A 125 -11.96 -15.00 -0.58
C SER A 125 -12.90 -13.82 -0.83
#